data_AF-A0A7J2WR13-F1
#
_entry.id   AF-A0A7J2WR13-F1
#
_cell.length_a   1.000
_cell.length_b   1.000
_cell.length_c   1.000
_cell.angle_alpha   90.00
_cell.angle_beta   90.00
_cell.angle_gamma   90.00
#
_symmetry.space_group_name_H-M   'P 1'
#
loop_
_entity.id
_entity.type
_entity.pdbx_description
1 polymer ?
#
loop_
_entity_poly.entity_id
_entity_poly.type
_entity_poly.pdbx_seq_one_letter_code
_entity_poly.pdbx_strand_id
1 'polypeptide(L)'
;MTFKYVEKDTIIHKLHPMTKALLLLAALMLALIFTYDYSIVPLLIVLAFELIIWRVAGIEFWRVAIVIKVLLGIFLFFIIVQGFLYRGGVTPLFGDRSLQALGEGYRGVHTRGPSIRSLHIR
;
A
#
# COMPACT_ATOMS: atom_id res chain seq x y z
N MET A 1 19.18 -6.53 -22.04
CA MET A 1 18.10 -5.54 -22.24
C MET A 1 18.66 -4.15 -21.96
N THR A 2 18.87 -3.35 -23.00
CA THR A 2 19.33 -1.96 -22.83
C THR A 2 18.16 -1.11 -22.35
N PHE A 3 18.30 -0.43 -21.22
CA PHE A 3 17.34 0.57 -20.73
C PHE A 3 17.36 1.78 -21.68
N LYS A 4 16.62 1.69 -22.78
CA LYS A 4 16.46 2.80 -23.72
C LYS A 4 15.34 3.72 -23.23
N TYR A 5 15.64 5.02 -23.14
CA TYR A 5 14.64 6.04 -22.83
C TYR A 5 13.48 5.95 -23.82
N VAL A 6 12.26 5.99 -23.31
CA VAL A 6 11.05 5.93 -24.14
C VAL A 6 10.64 7.37 -24.45
N GLU A 7 10.97 7.83 -25.65
CA GLU A 7 10.34 9.03 -26.19
C GLU A 7 8.90 8.70 -26.55
N LYS A 8 7.98 8.99 -25.64
CA LYS A 8 6.55 9.00 -25.88
C LYS A 8 6.03 10.43 -25.76
N ASP A 9 5.07 10.78 -26.62
CA ASP A 9 4.50 12.12 -26.65
C ASP A 9 3.31 12.24 -25.68
N THR A 10 3.54 12.11 -24.37
CA THR A 10 2.50 12.35 -23.35
C THR A 10 2.79 13.58 -22.52
N ILE A 11 1.75 14.14 -21.88
CA ILE A 11 1.85 15.35 -21.05
C ILE A 11 2.98 15.19 -20.01
N ILE A 12 3.09 14.00 -19.42
CA ILE A 12 4.13 13.69 -18.43
C ILE A 12 5.53 13.69 -19.06
N HIS A 13 5.69 13.18 -20.28
CA HIS A 13 7.00 13.18 -20.96
C HIS A 13 7.44 14.59 -21.36
N LYS A 14 6.49 15.47 -21.68
CA LYS A 14 6.72 16.90 -22.00
C LYS A 14 7.06 17.77 -20.80
N LEU A 15 6.83 17.29 -19.57
CA LEU A 15 7.19 18.04 -18.37
C LEU A 15 8.68 18.32 -18.31
N HIS A 16 9.02 19.51 -17.80
CA HIS A 16 10.38 19.92 -17.56
C HIS A 16 11.09 18.90 -16.63
N PRO A 17 12.36 18.52 -16.90
CA PRO A 17 13.06 17.51 -16.12
C PRO A 17 13.12 17.82 -14.62
N MET A 18 13.27 19.10 -14.25
CA MET A 18 13.24 19.52 -12.84
C MET A 18 11.90 19.23 -12.17
N THR A 19 10.77 19.38 -12.89
CA THR A 19 9.45 19.08 -12.35
C THR A 19 9.30 17.59 -12.07
N LYS A 20 9.81 16.73 -12.96
CA LYS A 20 9.82 15.27 -12.73
C LYS A 20 10.67 14.89 -11.51
N ALA A 21 11.84 15.51 -11.37
CA ALA A 21 12.71 15.29 -10.22
C ALA A 21 12.05 15.76 -8.91
N LEU A 22 11.36 16.90 -8.93
CA LEU A 22 10.65 17.42 -7.76
C LEU A 22 9.46 16.53 -7.39
N LEU A 23 8.70 16.02 -8.36
CA LEU A 23 7.62 15.07 -8.12
C LEU A 23 8.15 13.78 -7.46
N LEU A 24 9.26 13.23 -7.98
CA LEU A 24 9.92 12.07 -7.38
C LEU A 24 10.35 12.35 -5.94
N LEU A 25 11.02 13.48 -5.71
CA LEU A 25 11.50 13.85 -4.37
C LEU A 25 10.35 14.07 -3.40
N ALA A 26 9.27 14.73 -3.85
CA ALA A 26 8.06 14.92 -3.05
C ALA A 26 7.39 13.59 -2.68
N ALA A 27 7.25 12.66 -3.63
CA ALA A 27 6.69 11.35 -3.39
C ALA A 27 7.51 10.55 -2.36
N LEU A 28 8.84 10.59 -2.46
CA LEU A 28 9.74 9.95 -1.50
C LEU A 28 9.64 10.58 -0.10
N MET A 29 9.60 11.91 -0.02
CA MET A 29 9.46 12.62 1.26
C MET A 29 8.11 12.34 1.92
N LEU A 30 7.01 12.36 1.15
CA LEU A 30 5.67 12.03 1.66
C LEU A 30 5.62 10.58 2.17
N ALA A 31 6.19 9.63 1.43
CA ALA A 31 6.28 8.24 1.87
C ALA A 31 7.05 8.13 3.19
N LEU A 32 8.18 8.82 3.33
CA LEU A 32 8.98 8.80 4.56
C LEU A 32 8.22 9.41 5.75
N ILE A 33 7.59 10.57 5.55
CA ILE A 33 6.85 11.27 6.61
C ILE A 33 5.69 10.41 7.12
N PHE A 34 4.90 9.84 6.21
CA PHE A 34 3.71 9.06 6.59
C PHE A 34 4.02 7.63 7.05
N THR A 35 5.26 7.15 6.92
CA THR A 35 5.65 5.84 7.46
C THR A 35 5.60 5.81 9.00
N TYR A 36 5.78 6.96 9.65
CA TYR A 36 5.73 7.07 11.12
C TYR A 36 4.31 7.28 11.67
N ASP A 37 3.35 7.56 10.79
CA ASP A 37 1.96 7.66 11.16
C ASP A 37 1.32 6.26 11.16
N TYR A 38 0.49 5.96 12.16
CA TYR A 38 -0.17 4.65 12.24
C TYR A 38 -1.31 4.49 11.21
N SER A 39 -1.54 5.51 10.37
CA SER A 39 -2.56 5.51 9.33
C SER A 39 -1.97 5.21 7.95
N ILE A 40 -2.45 4.13 7.33
CA ILE A 40 -2.08 3.75 5.95
C ILE A 40 -2.74 4.64 4.88
N VAL A 41 -3.76 5.41 5.24
CA VAL A 41 -4.61 6.16 4.28
C VAL A 41 -3.83 7.17 3.44
N PRO A 42 -2.93 8.01 3.99
CA PRO A 42 -2.16 8.96 3.18
C PRO A 42 -1.27 8.27 2.15
N LEU A 43 -0.68 7.12 2.51
CA LEU A 43 0.16 6.33 1.60
C LEU A 43 -0.66 5.76 0.44
N LEU A 44 -1.89 5.31 0.69
CA LEU A 44 -2.80 4.84 -0.36
C LEU A 44 -3.22 5.97 -1.31
N ILE A 45 -3.42 7.18 -0.79
CA ILE A 45 -3.75 8.36 -1.61
C ILE A 45 -2.58 8.69 -2.54
N VAL A 46 -1.36 8.75 -2.00
CA VAL A 46 -0.13 9.00 -2.79
C VAL A 46 0.07 7.91 -3.83
N LEU A 47 -0.12 6.63 -3.46
CA LEU A 47 -0.03 5.52 -4.40
C LEU A 47 -1.06 5.64 -5.53
N ALA A 48 -2.32 5.95 -5.21
CA ALA A 48 -3.36 6.14 -6.22
C ALA A 48 -3.01 7.28 -7.19
N PHE A 49 -2.47 8.38 -6.67
CA PHE A 49 -2.01 9.51 -7.48
C PHE A 49 -0.87 9.11 -8.45
N GLU A 50 0.13 8.38 -7.96
CA GLU A 50 1.25 7.87 -8.78
C GLU A 50 0.75 6.90 -9.87
N LEU A 51 -0.21 6.02 -9.55
CA LEU A 51 -0.82 5.11 -10.53
C LEU A 51 -1.58 5.86 -11.63
N ILE A 52 -2.25 6.97 -11.30
CA ILE A 52 -2.90 7.84 -12.29
C ILE A 52 -1.84 8.48 -13.20
N ILE A 53 -0.78 9.06 -12.63
CA ILE A 53 0.33 9.63 -13.42
C ILE A 53 0.94 8.57 -14.34
N TRP A 54 1.17 7.36 -13.83
CA TRP A 54 1.69 6.26 -14.63
C TRP A 54 0.77 5.93 -15.81
N ARG A 55 -0.54 5.88 -15.58
CA ARG A 55 -1.52 5.60 -16.63
C ARG A 55 -1.55 6.69 -17.70
N VAL A 56 -1.48 7.96 -17.28
CA VAL A 56 -1.42 9.13 -18.18
C VAL A 56 -0.09 9.20 -18.94
N ALA A 57 1.01 8.77 -18.32
CA ALA A 57 2.31 8.69 -18.96
C ALA A 57 2.35 7.65 -20.08
N GLY A 58 1.48 6.64 -20.06
CA GLY A 58 1.41 5.60 -21.09
C GLY A 58 2.60 4.65 -21.08
N ILE A 59 3.22 4.44 -19.91
CA ILE A 59 4.38 3.55 -19.75
C ILE A 59 3.87 2.11 -19.65
N GLU A 60 4.41 1.22 -20.48
CA GLU A 60 4.04 -0.20 -20.50
C GLU A 60 4.50 -0.92 -19.23
N PHE A 61 3.61 -1.72 -18.64
CA PHE A 61 3.87 -2.53 -17.45
C PHE A 61 5.14 -3.40 -17.58
N TRP A 62 5.32 -4.04 -18.73
CA TRP A 62 6.43 -4.97 -19.00
C TRP A 62 7.81 -4.34 -18.86
N ARG A 63 7.94 -3.02 -19.10
CA ARG A 63 9.22 -2.31 -18.98
C ARG A 63 9.67 -2.16 -17.52
N VAL A 64 8.72 -2.07 -16.61
CA VAL A 64 8.97 -1.92 -15.17
C VAL A 64 8.87 -3.27 -14.45
N ALA A 65 8.31 -4.30 -15.11
CA ALA A 65 8.06 -5.61 -14.51
C ALA A 65 9.31 -6.27 -13.91
N ILE A 66 10.49 -6.08 -14.49
CA ILE A 66 11.73 -6.62 -13.90
C ILE A 66 12.08 -5.93 -12.58
N VAL A 67 11.93 -4.61 -12.52
CA VAL A 67 12.17 -3.82 -11.30
C VAL A 67 11.16 -4.21 -10.22
N ILE A 68 9.88 -4.33 -10.59
CA ILE A 68 8.81 -4.77 -9.67
C ILE A 68 9.10 -6.16 -9.13
N LYS A 69 9.51 -7.12 -9.98
CA LYS A 69 9.84 -8.48 -9.54
C LYS A 69 10.99 -8.52 -8.55
N VAL A 70 12.06 -7.76 -8.81
CA VAL A 70 13.21 -7.65 -7.90
C VAL A 70 12.79 -7.03 -6.57
N LEU A 71 12.06 -5.91 -6.60
CA LEU A 71 11.55 -5.25 -5.40
C LEU A 71 10.63 -6.18 -4.60
N LEU A 72 9.72 -6.89 -5.26
CA LEU A 72 8.80 -7.81 -4.61
C LEU A 72 9.55 -8.98 -3.94
N GLY A 73 10.62 -9.48 -4.57
CA GLY A 73 11.52 -10.45 -3.94
C GLY A 73 12.19 -9.93 -2.68
N ILE A 74 12.70 -8.69 -2.71
CA ILE A 74 13.32 -8.02 -1.54
C ILE A 74 12.29 -7.80 -0.43
N PHE A 75 11.10 -7.30 -0.77
CA PHE A 75 10.02 -7.10 0.20
C PHE A 75 9.56 -8.42 0.82
N LEU A 76 9.40 -9.47 0.02
CA LEU A 76 9.03 -10.80 0.53
C LEU A 76 10.09 -11.34 1.49
N PHE A 77 11.37 -11.20 1.12
CA PHE A 77 12.48 -11.55 2.00
C PHE A 77 12.42 -10.78 3.33
N PHE A 78 12.21 -9.46 3.30
CA PHE A 78 12.07 -8.67 4.52
C PHE A 78 10.83 -9.05 5.33
N ILE A 79 9.68 -9.29 4.71
CA ILE A 79 8.47 -9.72 5.45
C ILE A 79 8.73 -11.05 6.16
N ILE A 80 9.37 -12.01 5.50
CA ILE A 80 9.74 -13.29 6.09
C ILE A 80 10.69 -13.08 7.27
N VAL A 81 11.81 -12.39 7.04
CA VAL A 81 12.82 -12.14 8.07
C VAL A 81 12.21 -11.40 9.26
N GLN A 82 11.47 -10.32 9.03
CA GLN A 82 10.82 -9.57 10.09
C GLN A 82 9.78 -10.43 10.82
N GLY A 83 8.99 -11.24 10.10
CA GLY A 83 8.01 -12.14 10.70
C GLY A 83 8.62 -13.22 11.61
N PHE A 84 9.81 -13.72 11.26
CA PHE A 84 10.50 -14.76 12.06
C PHE A 84 11.41 -14.18 13.15
N LEU A 85 12.09 -13.06 12.92
CA LEU A 85 13.08 -12.48 13.84
C LEU A 85 12.45 -11.55 14.90
N TYR A 86 11.30 -10.93 14.64
CA TYR A 86 10.58 -10.10 15.64
C TYR A 86 9.61 -10.91 16.52
N ARG A 87 10.05 -12.04 17.06
CA ARG A 87 9.24 -12.85 17.99
C ARG A 87 9.31 -12.26 19.40
N GLY A 88 8.52 -11.21 19.68
CA GLY A 88 8.39 -10.58 21.00
C GLY A 88 8.44 -9.05 21.05
N GLY A 89 8.68 -8.39 19.91
CA GLY A 89 8.53 -6.94 19.78
C GLY A 89 7.25 -6.60 19.02
N VAL A 90 6.55 -5.54 19.41
CA VAL A 90 5.34 -5.07 18.73
C VAL A 90 5.68 -4.70 17.28
N THR A 91 5.53 -5.64 16.35
CA THR A 91 5.67 -5.32 14.92
C THR A 91 4.47 -4.50 14.48
N PRO A 92 4.64 -3.42 13.71
CA PRO A 92 3.52 -2.73 13.06
C PRO A 92 2.70 -3.66 12.14
N LEU A 93 3.32 -4.73 11.61
CA LEU A 93 2.69 -5.69 10.70
C LEU A 93 1.91 -6.83 11.40
N PHE A 94 2.36 -7.29 12.57
CA PHE A 94 1.72 -8.39 13.34
C PHE A 94 1.45 -8.01 14.80
N GLY A 95 1.18 -6.73 15.07
CA GLY A 95 0.80 -6.29 16.41
C GLY A 95 -0.51 -6.95 16.82
N ASP A 96 -0.63 -7.35 18.10
CA ASP A 96 -1.75 -8.09 18.69
C ASP A 96 -3.16 -7.60 18.29
N ARG A 97 -3.31 -6.30 17.98
CA ARG A 97 -4.58 -5.72 17.48
C ARG A 97 -5.00 -6.19 16.09
N SER A 98 -4.05 -6.44 15.18
CA SER A 98 -4.35 -6.91 13.82
C SER A 98 -4.92 -8.34 13.82
N LEU A 99 -4.41 -9.18 14.73
CA LEU A 99 -4.92 -10.53 14.98
C LEU A 99 -6.26 -10.51 15.74
N GLN A 100 -6.46 -9.55 16.66
CA GLN A 100 -7.76 -9.33 17.30
C GLN A 100 -8.83 -8.88 16.30
N ALA A 101 -8.50 -8.00 15.34
CA ALA A 101 -9.44 -7.57 14.30
C ALA A 101 -9.88 -8.73 13.38
N LEU A 102 -8.98 -9.65 13.04
CA LEU A 102 -9.31 -10.89 12.31
C LEU A 102 -10.14 -11.86 13.17
N GLY A 103 -9.87 -11.95 14.47
CA GLY A 103 -10.63 -12.78 15.42
C GLY A 103 -12.04 -12.25 15.73
N GLU A 104 -12.23 -10.94 15.78
CA GLU A 104 -13.53 -10.29 15.99
C GLU A 104 -14.42 -10.38 14.74
N GLY A 105 -13.83 -10.30 13.54
CA GLY A 105 -14.55 -10.54 12.28
C GLY A 105 -15.19 -11.93 12.19
N TYR A 106 -14.56 -12.95 12.78
CA TYR A 106 -15.11 -14.32 12.87
C TYR A 106 -16.15 -14.49 13.99
N ARG A 107 -16.07 -13.74 15.09
CA ARG A 107 -17.05 -13.78 16.19
C ARG A 107 -18.33 -12.99 15.91
N GLY A 108 -18.26 -11.95 15.07
CA GLY A 108 -19.43 -11.11 14.72
C GLY A 108 -20.46 -11.79 13.81
N VAL A 109 -20.11 -12.90 13.14
CA VAL A 109 -21.01 -13.62 12.22
C VAL A 109 -21.86 -14.66 12.95
N HIS A 110 -21.48 -15.10 14.17
CA HIS A 110 -22.19 -16.18 14.87
C HIS A 110 -23.18 -15.74 15.96
N THR A 111 -23.30 -14.46 16.28
CA THR A 111 -24.14 -14.00 17.42
C THR A 111 -25.37 -13.17 17.05
N ARG A 112 -25.69 -12.96 15.77
CA ARG A 112 -26.95 -12.32 15.37
C ARG A 112 -28.01 -13.35 14.97
N GLY A 113 -28.46 -14.13 15.96
CA GLY A 113 -29.79 -14.74 15.92
C GLY A 113 -30.84 -13.66 16.25
N PRO A 114 -32.02 -13.66 15.59
CA PRO A 114 -33.03 -12.63 15.79
C PRO A 114 -33.64 -12.73 17.19
N SER A 115 -33.36 -11.73 18.04
CA SER A 115 -34.01 -11.55 19.34
C SER A 115 -35.45 -11.07 19.12
N ILE A 116 -36.41 -11.99 19.05
CA ILE A 116 -37.83 -11.69 19.30
C ILE A 116 -37.98 -11.45 20.80
N ARG A 117 -37.97 -10.19 21.24
CA ARG A 117 -38.38 -9.82 22.60
C ARG A 117 -39.84 -9.37 22.56
N SER A 118 -40.67 -10.24 23.10
CA SER A 118 -42.11 -10.16 23.25
C SER A 118 -42.60 -8.88 23.92
N LEU A 119 -43.61 -8.29 23.29
CA LEU A 119 -44.63 -7.40 23.84
C LEU A 119 -45.17 -7.97 25.16
N HIS A 120 -45.10 -7.20 26.25
CA HIS A 120 -45.94 -7.45 27.41
C HIS A 120 -46.57 -6.13 27.88
N ILE A 121 -47.86 -6.05 27.59
CA ILE A 121 -48.85 -5.12 28.12
C ILE A 121 -49.06 -5.46 29.59
N ARG A 122 -48.92 -4.46 30.46
CA ARG A 122 -49.84 -4.18 31.57
C ARG A 122 -49.55 -2.81 32.15
#